data_AF-A0A7X8ZEQ2-F1
#
_entry.id   AF-A0A7X8ZEQ2-F1
#
_cell.length_a   1.000
_cell.length_b   1.000
_cell.length_c   1.000
_cell.angle_alpha   90.00
_cell.angle_beta   90.00
_cell.angle_gamma   90.00
#
_symmetry.space_group_name_H-M   'P 1'
#
loop_
_entity.id
_entity.type
_entity.pdbx_description
1 polymer ?
#
loop_
_entity_poly.entity_id
_entity_poly.type
_entity_poly.pdbx_seq_one_letter_code
_entity_poly.pdbx_strand_id
1 'polypeptide(L)'
;MIGAFEVGLIYGVMALGVYLTFRVLNFADLTVDGSFTTGAATAAMAIMAGWNPVLATLAGFVTGFIAGIITGLLHTKGKIDGLLAGILTMIALWSINLRIMDGANVPLLRQETLFTPLRDAGLLGTWAGPGILTVAVALLGLLVVWFLNTDLGLSLRSTGDN
;
A
#
# COMPACT_ATOMS: atom_id res chain seq x y z
N MET A 1 -15.46 18.56 -2.03
CA MET A 1 -16.07 17.29 -1.57
C MET A 1 -15.55 16.10 -2.37
N ILE A 2 -15.56 16.12 -3.70
CA ILE A 2 -15.11 14.99 -4.56
C ILE A 2 -13.67 14.53 -4.24
N GLY A 3 -12.69 15.43 -4.16
CA GLY A 3 -11.31 15.05 -3.84
C GLY A 3 -11.12 14.39 -2.46
N ALA A 4 -11.98 14.72 -1.47
CA ALA A 4 -11.94 14.05 -0.17
C ALA A 4 -12.39 12.58 -0.26
N PHE A 5 -13.36 12.28 -1.14
CA PHE A 5 -13.75 10.90 -1.42
C PHE A 5 -12.64 10.11 -2.13
N GLU A 6 -11.95 10.72 -3.09
CA GLU A 6 -10.83 10.06 -3.79
C GLU A 6 -9.70 9.69 -2.82
N VAL A 7 -9.30 10.64 -1.98
CA VAL A 7 -8.28 10.41 -0.95
C VAL A 7 -8.75 9.36 0.06
N GLY A 8 -10.01 9.42 0.51
CA GLY A 8 -10.58 8.43 1.42
C GLY A 8 -10.59 7.01 0.84
N LEU A 9 -10.91 6.86 -0.45
CA LEU A 9 -10.87 5.57 -1.15
C LEU A 9 -9.45 5.02 -1.27
N ILE A 10 -8.47 5.88 -1.57
CA ILE A 10 -7.05 5.49 -1.62
C ILE A 10 -6.57 5.00 -0.25
N TYR A 11 -6.88 5.73 0.84
CA TYR A 11 -6.58 5.29 2.20
C TYR A 11 -7.39 4.04 2.62
N GLY A 12 -8.51 3.75 1.97
CA GLY A 12 -9.26 2.50 2.15
C GLY A 12 -8.42 1.26 1.84
N VAL A 13 -7.49 1.33 0.88
CA VAL A 13 -6.55 0.24 0.59
C VAL A 13 -5.58 0.01 1.75
N MET A 14 -5.07 1.08 2.35
CA MET A 14 -4.24 1.01 3.55
C MET A 14 -5.03 0.42 4.73
N ALA A 15 -6.29 0.84 4.91
CA ALA A 15 -7.17 0.31 5.95
C ALA A 15 -7.45 -1.19 5.78
N LEU A 16 -7.58 -1.70 4.54
CA LEU A 16 -7.65 -3.14 4.27
C LEU A 16 -6.40 -3.87 4.74
N GLY A 17 -5.20 -3.31 4.50
CA GLY A 17 -3.94 -3.88 4.99
C GLY A 17 -3.90 -3.97 6.52
N VAL A 18 -4.26 -2.89 7.20
CA VAL A 18 -4.35 -2.85 8.68
C VAL A 18 -5.42 -3.83 9.19
N TYR A 19 -6.56 -3.96 8.52
CA TYR A 19 -7.57 -4.94 8.88
C TYR A 19 -7.03 -6.38 8.81
N LEU A 20 -6.29 -6.72 7.75
CA LEU A 20 -5.71 -8.06 7.60
C LEU A 20 -4.73 -8.38 8.72
N THR A 21 -3.85 -7.46 9.11
CA THR A 21 -2.88 -7.72 10.16
C THR A 21 -3.57 -7.84 11.53
N PHE A 22 -4.39 -6.86 11.90
CA PHE A 22 -5.00 -6.81 13.24
C PHE A 22 -6.16 -7.79 13.45
N ARG A 23 -7.03 -8.00 12.45
CA ARG A 23 -8.26 -8.79 12.63
C ARG A 23 -8.16 -10.21 12.11
N VAL A 24 -7.41 -10.42 11.04
CA VAL A 24 -7.28 -11.76 10.44
C VAL A 24 -6.09 -12.50 11.02
N LEU A 25 -4.93 -11.84 11.09
CA LEU A 25 -3.70 -12.44 11.61
C LEU A 25 -3.53 -12.29 13.13
N ASN A 26 -4.38 -11.48 13.78
CA ASN A 26 -4.27 -11.10 15.19
C ASN A 26 -2.85 -10.60 15.57
N PHE A 27 -2.23 -9.87 14.65
CA PHE A 27 -0.86 -9.40 14.72
C PHE A 27 -0.86 -7.88 14.53
N ALA A 28 -0.47 -7.15 15.58
CA ALA A 28 -0.49 -5.69 15.59
C ALA A 28 0.68 -5.09 14.78
N ASP A 29 0.61 -5.22 13.45
CA ASP A 29 1.63 -4.70 12.55
C ASP A 29 1.37 -3.25 12.13
N LEU A 30 2.25 -2.35 12.55
CA LEU A 30 2.27 -0.95 12.12
C LEU A 30 3.12 -0.73 10.84
N THR A 31 3.76 -1.76 10.31
CA THR A 31 4.54 -1.68 9.05
C THR A 31 3.68 -1.23 7.87
N VAL A 32 2.37 -1.49 7.90
CA VAL A 32 1.45 -1.11 6.82
C VAL A 32 1.55 0.38 6.47
N ASP A 33 1.77 1.26 7.46
CA ASP A 33 1.93 2.70 7.24
C ASP A 33 3.27 3.01 6.53
N GLY A 34 4.36 2.40 7.01
CA GLY A 34 5.70 2.55 6.42
C GLY A 34 5.82 1.93 5.02
N SER A 35 5.22 0.76 4.78
CA SER A 35 5.29 0.05 3.49
C SER A 35 4.43 0.72 2.43
N PHE A 36 3.26 1.27 2.81
CA PHE A 36 2.42 2.07 1.92
C PHE A 36 3.17 3.31 1.41
N THR A 37 3.82 4.04 2.32
CA THR A 37 4.63 5.22 1.96
C THR A 37 5.88 4.85 1.16
N THR A 38 6.50 3.69 1.43
CA THR A 38 7.65 3.19 0.65
C THR A 38 7.26 2.88 -0.79
N GLY A 39 6.11 2.24 -0.99
CA GLY A 39 5.58 1.95 -2.33
C GLY A 39 5.28 3.24 -3.09
N ALA A 40 4.66 4.23 -2.43
CA ALA A 40 4.39 5.54 -3.02
C ALA A 40 5.69 6.29 -3.38
N ALA A 41 6.68 6.30 -2.50
CA ALA A 41 7.98 6.93 -2.74
C ALA A 41 8.71 6.30 -3.94
N THR A 42 8.72 4.96 -4.00
CA THR A 42 9.35 4.23 -5.11
C THR A 42 8.64 4.52 -6.43
N ALA A 43 7.31 4.48 -6.45
CA ALA A 43 6.52 4.76 -7.65
C ALA A 43 6.71 6.21 -8.12
N ALA A 44 6.71 7.18 -7.20
CA ALA A 44 6.95 8.59 -7.51
C ALA A 44 8.33 8.80 -8.14
N MET A 45 9.38 8.21 -7.57
CA MET A 45 10.74 8.34 -8.10
C MET A 45 10.91 7.65 -9.45
N ALA A 46 10.28 6.48 -9.66
CA ALA A 46 10.28 5.81 -10.96
C ALA A 46 9.56 6.63 -12.04
N ILE A 47 8.42 7.25 -11.71
CA ILE A 47 7.72 8.18 -12.62
C ILE A 47 8.61 9.38 -12.94
N MET A 48 9.28 9.96 -11.94
CA MET A 48 10.22 11.07 -12.14
C MET A 48 11.41 10.68 -13.03
N ALA A 49 11.83 9.42 -12.98
CA ALA A 49 12.86 8.85 -13.86
C ALA A 49 12.34 8.53 -15.28
N GLY A 50 11.07 8.82 -15.59
CA GLY A 50 10.48 8.60 -16.91
C GLY A 50 10.00 7.18 -17.18
N TRP A 51 9.84 6.35 -16.14
CA TRP A 51 9.27 5.01 -16.30
C TRP A 51 7.78 5.08 -16.63
N ASN A 52 7.27 4.06 -17.33
CA ASN A 52 5.83 3.91 -17.54
C ASN A 52 5.10 3.84 -16.19
N PRO A 53 3.99 4.60 -15.97
CA PRO A 53 3.26 4.62 -14.71
C PRO A 53 2.82 3.25 -14.19
N VAL A 54 2.52 2.29 -15.07
CA VAL A 54 2.15 0.92 -14.69
C VAL A 54 3.35 0.17 -14.11
N LEU A 55 4.53 0.31 -14.74
CA LEU A 55 5.75 -0.32 -14.24
C LEU A 55 6.23 0.33 -12.93
N ALA A 56 6.10 1.65 -12.83
CA ALA A 56 6.43 2.39 -11.62
C ALA A 56 5.56 1.96 -10.42
N THR A 57 4.26 1.77 -10.64
CA THR A 57 3.36 1.30 -9.57
C THR A 57 3.59 -0.16 -9.21
N LEU A 58 3.92 -1.02 -10.16
CA LEU A 58 4.32 -2.40 -9.87
C LEU A 58 5.64 -2.45 -9.09
N ALA A 59 6.61 -1.60 -9.40
CA ALA A 59 7.84 -1.45 -8.62
C ALA A 59 7.54 -1.01 -7.18
N GLY A 60 6.63 -0.05 -7.00
CA GLY A 60 6.17 0.36 -5.66
C GLY A 60 5.47 -0.75 -4.87
N PHE A 61 4.66 -1.57 -5.54
CA PHE A 61 4.06 -2.76 -4.91
C PHE A 61 5.12 -3.74 -4.42
N VAL A 62 6.14 -4.02 -5.24
CA VAL A 62 7.23 -4.93 -4.90
C VAL A 62 8.06 -4.41 -3.71
N THR A 63 8.39 -3.11 -3.67
CA THR A 63 9.15 -2.55 -2.54
C THR A 63 8.35 -2.55 -1.24
N GLY A 64 7.05 -2.24 -1.31
CA GLY A 64 6.14 -2.38 -0.16
C GLY A 64 6.00 -3.83 0.32
N PHE A 65 5.97 -4.80 -0.60
CA PHE A 65 5.92 -6.22 -0.26
C PHE A 65 7.20 -6.70 0.43
N ILE A 66 8.38 -6.24 -0.03
CA ILE A 66 9.66 -6.53 0.61
C ILE A 66 9.69 -5.99 2.05
N ALA A 67 9.15 -4.79 2.28
CA ALA A 67 9.03 -4.24 3.64
C ALA A 67 8.21 -5.17 4.57
N GLY A 68 7.07 -5.68 4.10
CA GLY A 68 6.27 -6.65 4.85
C GLY A 68 7.00 -7.97 5.12
N ILE A 69 7.77 -8.48 4.14
CA ILE A 69 8.62 -9.66 4.34
C ILE A 69 9.65 -9.41 5.44
N ILE A 70 10.30 -8.25 5.45
CA ILE A 70 11.30 -7.89 6.46
C ILE A 70 10.67 -7.94 7.86
N THR A 71 9.49 -7.34 8.06
CA THR A 71 8.78 -7.41 9.34
C THR A 71 8.45 -8.85 9.74
N GLY A 72 7.92 -9.64 8.80
CA GLY A 72 7.62 -11.05 9.03
C GLY A 72 8.86 -11.86 9.43
N LEU A 73 10.02 -11.58 8.82
CA LEU A 73 11.30 -12.22 9.16
C LEU A 73 11.81 -11.78 10.54
N LEU A 74 11.68 -10.50 10.88
CA LEU A 74 12.06 -9.99 12.21
C LEU A 74 11.25 -10.67 13.32
N HIS A 75 9.97 -10.89 13.10
CA HIS A 75 9.13 -11.60 14.06
C HIS A 75 9.46 -13.11 14.09
N THR A 76 9.39 -13.79 12.96
CA THR A 76 9.50 -15.26 12.89
C THR A 76 10.91 -15.80 13.14
N LYS A 77 11.95 -15.15 12.60
CA LYS A 77 13.36 -15.57 12.77
C LYS A 77 14.08 -14.75 13.84
N GLY A 78 13.80 -13.46 13.91
CA GLY A 78 14.41 -12.56 14.89
C GLY A 78 13.85 -12.73 16.30
N LYS A 79 12.71 -13.42 16.47
CA LYS A 79 12.02 -13.63 17.76
C LYS A 79 11.71 -12.31 18.49
N ILE A 80 11.52 -11.24 17.72
CA ILE A 80 11.08 -9.95 18.22
C ILE A 80 9.55 -10.00 18.37
N ASP A 81 9.03 -9.38 19.42
CA ASP A 81 7.59 -9.21 19.58
C ASP A 81 6.97 -8.54 18.34
N GLY A 82 5.75 -8.94 17.98
CA GLY A 82 5.12 -8.48 16.74
C GLY A 82 4.95 -6.97 16.64
N LEU A 83 4.54 -6.33 17.75
CA LEU A 83 4.36 -4.89 17.79
C LEU A 83 5.71 -4.17 17.65
N LEU A 84 6.74 -4.67 18.34
CA LEU A 84 8.09 -4.11 18.25
C LEU A 84 8.67 -4.27 16.84
N ALA A 85 8.49 -5.42 16.19
CA ALA A 85 8.93 -5.64 14.81
C ALA A 85 8.25 -4.65 13.83
N GLY A 86 6.95 -4.39 14.03
CA GLY A 86 6.20 -3.41 13.25
C GLY A 86 6.72 -1.98 13.44
N ILE A 87 6.89 -1.53 14.69
CA ILE A 87 7.39 -0.17 14.98
C ILE A 87 8.84 0.01 14.48
N LEU A 88 9.71 -0.99 14.66
CA LEU A 88 11.09 -0.95 14.19
C LEU A 88 11.15 -0.77 12.67
N THR A 89 10.33 -1.53 11.94
CA THR A 89 10.30 -1.44 10.48
C THR A 89 9.70 -0.11 10.02
N MET A 90 8.63 0.36 10.65
CA MET A 90 8.03 1.68 10.36
C MET A 90 9.05 2.82 10.50
N ILE A 91 9.81 2.86 11.60
CA ILE A 91 10.83 3.90 11.82
C ILE A 91 12.00 3.77 10.82
N ALA A 92 12.42 2.54 10.52
CA ALA A 92 13.47 2.31 9.52
C ALA A 92 13.04 2.78 8.12
N LEU A 93 11.81 2.45 7.71
CA LEU A 93 11.25 2.85 6.42
C LEU A 93 11.09 4.36 6.32
N TRP A 94 10.78 5.06 7.41
CA TRP A 94 10.75 6.53 7.39
C TRP A 94 12.09 7.13 6.91
N SER A 95 13.21 6.62 7.42
CA SER A 95 14.56 7.06 7.00
C SER A 95 14.89 6.61 5.57
N ILE A 96 14.47 5.41 5.17
CA ILE A 96 14.70 4.88 3.83
C ILE A 96 13.90 5.68 2.80
N ASN A 97 12.65 6.05 3.09
CA ASN A 97 11.80 6.83 2.20
C ASN A 97 12.40 8.20 1.89
N LEU A 98 12.96 8.87 2.90
CA LEU A 98 13.68 10.13 2.69
C LEU A 98 14.91 9.96 1.78
N ARG A 99 15.62 8.83 1.88
CA ARG A 99 16.75 8.51 1.00
C ARG A 99 16.33 8.15 -0.41
N ILE A 100 15.21 7.43 -0.58
CA ILE A 100 14.64 7.10 -1.89
C ILE A 100 14.23 8.39 -2.61
N MET A 101 13.58 9.32 -1.90
CA MET A 101 13.06 10.56 -2.47
C MET A 101 14.09 11.69 -2.62
N ASP A 102 15.27 11.55 -2.02
CA ASP A 102 16.30 12.60 -1.93
C ASP A 102 15.76 13.95 -1.40
N GLY A 103 14.75 13.89 -0.53
CA GLY A 103 14.04 15.07 -0.04
C GLY A 103 12.73 14.75 0.67
N ALA A 104 12.11 15.78 1.26
CA ALA A 104 10.85 15.66 1.98
C ALA A 104 9.61 15.66 1.05
N ASN A 105 9.75 16.14 -0.19
CA ASN A 105 8.66 16.24 -1.14
C ASN A 105 9.15 16.07 -2.58
N VAL A 106 8.44 15.28 -3.37
CA VAL A 106 8.72 15.04 -4.78
C VAL A 106 7.54 15.59 -5.60
N PRO A 107 7.73 16.69 -6.36
CA PRO A 107 6.64 17.29 -7.12
C PRO A 107 6.35 16.45 -8.38
N LEU A 108 5.17 15.82 -8.42
CA LEU A 108 4.66 15.12 -9.61
C LEU A 108 3.86 16.04 -10.56
N LEU A 109 3.96 17.36 -10.37
CA LEU A 109 3.26 18.32 -11.22
C LEU A 109 3.75 18.23 -12.66
N ARG A 110 2.81 17.95 -13.57
CA ARG A 110 3.01 17.79 -15.03
C ARG A 110 3.64 16.46 -15.45
N GLN A 111 3.79 15.50 -14.53
CA GLN A 111 4.20 14.15 -14.90
C GLN A 111 3.01 13.31 -15.35
N GLU A 112 3.26 12.36 -16.25
CA GLU A 112 2.28 11.34 -16.60
C GLU A 112 2.14 10.33 -15.45
N THR A 113 0.90 10.03 -15.09
CA THR A 113 0.55 9.11 -14.00
C THR A 113 -0.53 8.15 -14.47
N LEU A 114 -0.87 7.15 -13.65
CA LEU A 114 -2.01 6.27 -13.91
C LEU A 114 -3.34 7.04 -14.05
N PHE A 115 -3.41 8.26 -13.50
CA PHE A 115 -4.60 9.10 -13.59
C PHE A 115 -4.59 10.03 -14.82
N THR A 116 -3.50 10.10 -15.60
CA THR A 116 -3.42 10.96 -16.79
C THR A 116 -4.48 10.64 -17.85
N PRO A 117 -4.74 9.37 -18.22
CA PRO A 117 -5.82 9.06 -19.16
C PRO A 117 -7.20 9.51 -18.67
N LEU A 118 -7.43 9.45 -17.35
CA LEU A 118 -8.67 9.94 -16.73
C LEU A 118 -8.75 11.47 -16.73
N ARG A 119 -7.60 12.14 -16.61
CA ARG A 119 -7.49 13.59 -16.72
C ARG A 119 -7.83 14.04 -18.13
N ASP A 120 -7.25 13.41 -19.13
CA ASP A 120 -7.39 13.78 -20.54
C ASP A 120 -8.81 13.50 -21.06
N ALA A 121 -9.46 12.47 -20.51
CA ALA A 121 -10.88 12.19 -20.73
C ALA A 121 -11.83 13.17 -20.01
N GLY A 122 -11.31 14.14 -19.24
CA GLY A 122 -12.14 15.10 -18.48
C GLY A 122 -12.90 14.48 -17.31
N LEU A 123 -12.51 13.27 -16.88
CA LEU A 123 -13.18 12.52 -15.82
C LEU A 123 -12.66 12.89 -14.43
N LEU A 124 -11.42 13.39 -14.32
CA LEU A 124 -10.88 13.91 -13.07
C LEU A 124 -11.65 15.15 -12.60
N GLY A 125 -12.08 15.15 -11.34
CA GLY A 125 -12.92 16.21 -10.76
C GLY A 125 -14.42 16.01 -10.96
N THR A 126 -14.84 14.98 -11.68
CA THR A 126 -16.25 14.52 -11.74
C THR A 126 -16.47 13.34 -10.79
N TRP A 127 -17.73 12.94 -10.60
CA TRP A 127 -18.07 11.72 -9.83
C TRP A 127 -17.56 10.42 -10.47
N ALA A 128 -17.09 10.44 -11.72
CA ALA A 128 -16.51 9.29 -12.38
C ALA A 128 -15.17 8.85 -11.74
N GLY A 129 -14.33 9.81 -11.29
CA GLY A 129 -13.06 9.52 -10.62
C GLY A 129 -13.23 8.66 -9.36
N PRO A 130 -14.02 9.11 -8.37
CA PRO A 130 -14.38 8.30 -7.20
C PRO A 130 -15.08 6.99 -7.57
N GLY A 131 -15.91 6.97 -8.62
CA GLY A 131 -16.57 5.75 -9.09
C GLY A 131 -15.58 4.67 -9.51
N ILE A 132 -14.57 5.02 -10.30
CA ILE A 132 -13.51 4.10 -10.75
C ILE A 132 -12.68 3.61 -9.55
N LEU A 133 -12.30 4.52 -8.64
CA LEU A 133 -11.59 4.15 -7.41
C LEU A 133 -12.42 3.20 -6.53
N THR A 134 -13.73 3.43 -6.42
CA THR A 134 -14.63 2.56 -5.66
C THR A 134 -14.66 1.16 -6.25
N VAL A 135 -14.77 1.04 -7.57
CA VAL A 135 -14.70 -0.26 -8.26
C VAL A 135 -13.35 -0.92 -8.03
N ALA A 136 -12.24 -0.18 -8.13
CA ALA A 136 -10.91 -0.73 -7.90
C ALA A 136 -10.72 -1.25 -6.47
N VAL A 137 -11.13 -0.48 -5.46
CA VAL A 137 -11.06 -0.90 -4.04
C VAL A 137 -12.00 -2.06 -3.77
N ALA A 138 -13.20 -2.08 -4.34
CA ALA A 138 -14.14 -3.19 -4.20
C ALA A 138 -13.58 -4.47 -4.83
N LEU A 139 -12.97 -4.40 -6.01
CA LEU A 139 -12.30 -5.54 -6.65
C LEU A 139 -11.14 -6.05 -5.80
N LEU A 140 -10.33 -5.16 -5.23
CA LEU A 140 -9.26 -5.55 -4.31
C LEU A 140 -9.83 -6.25 -3.07
N GLY A 141 -10.89 -5.71 -2.47
CA GLY A 141 -11.58 -6.32 -1.34
C GLY A 141 -12.13 -7.71 -1.67
N LEU A 142 -12.77 -7.86 -2.83
CA LEU A 142 -13.26 -9.16 -3.31
C LEU A 142 -12.13 -10.17 -3.54
N LEU A 143 -10.99 -9.72 -4.09
CA LEU A 143 -9.80 -10.56 -4.24
C LEU A 143 -9.28 -11.03 -2.89
N VAL A 144 -9.23 -10.14 -1.90
CA VAL A 144 -8.84 -10.48 -0.52
C VAL A 144 -9.82 -11.48 0.09
N VAL A 145 -11.13 -11.26 -0.05
CA VAL A 145 -12.14 -12.21 0.46
C VAL A 145 -12.00 -13.57 -0.21
N TRP A 146 -11.81 -13.60 -1.53
CA TRP A 146 -11.55 -14.83 -2.27
C TRP A 146 -10.29 -15.54 -1.74
N PHE A 147 -9.18 -14.81 -1.57
CA PHE A 147 -7.94 -15.33 -1.02
C PHE A 147 -8.13 -15.93 0.39
N LEU A 148 -8.87 -15.24 1.27
CA LEU A 148 -9.15 -15.73 2.63
C LEU A 148 -10.04 -16.98 2.69
N ASN A 149 -10.71 -17.33 1.59
CA ASN A 149 -11.47 -18.57 1.45
C ASN A 149 -10.68 -19.71 0.78
N THR A 150 -9.44 -19.46 0.34
CA THR A 150 -8.55 -20.52 -0.15
C THR A 150 -7.92 -21.31 1.00
N ASP A 151 -7.36 -22.49 0.74
CA ASP A 151 -6.69 -23.31 1.77
C ASP A 151 -5.59 -22.55 2.52
N LEU A 152 -4.79 -21.75 1.79
CA LEU A 152 -3.78 -20.87 2.37
C LEU A 152 -4.41 -19.78 3.23
N GLY A 153 -5.50 -19.16 2.77
CA GLY A 153 -6.25 -18.17 3.53
C GLY A 153 -6.84 -18.72 4.84
N LEU A 154 -7.38 -19.93 4.81
CA LEU A 154 -7.90 -20.62 5.99
C LEU A 154 -6.77 -20.94 6.98
N SER A 155 -5.60 -21.36 6.48
CA SER A 155 -4.43 -21.60 7.35
C SER A 155 -3.93 -20.32 8.03
N LEU A 156 -3.90 -19.19 7.31
CA LEU A 156 -3.55 -17.87 7.86
C LEU A 156 -4.53 -17.46 8.96
N ARG A 157 -5.84 -17.62 8.73
CA ARG A 157 -6.88 -17.34 9.73
C ARG A 157 -6.72 -18.21 10.98
N SER A 158 -6.45 -19.50 10.80
CA SER A 158 -6.24 -20.41 11.94
C SER A 158 -5.02 -20.05 12.79
N THR A 159 -4.03 -19.37 12.21
CA THR A 159 -2.85 -18.90 12.94
C THR A 159 -3.16 -17.67 13.79
N GLY A 160 -4.10 -16.83 13.36
CA GLY A 160 -4.54 -15.65 14.11
C GLY A 160 -5.55 -15.96 15.23
N ASP A 161 -6.29 -17.06 15.13
CA ASP A 161 -7.32 -17.50 16.10
C ASP A 161 -6.73 -18.31 17.28
N ASN A 162 -5.49 -17.97 17.68
CA ASN A 162 -4.71 -18.63 18.74
C ASN A 162 -4.92 -17.97 20.11
#